data_AF-A0A1G2BKN0-F1
#
_entry.id   AF-A0A1G2BKN0-F1
#
_cell.length_a   1.000
_cell.length_b   1.000
_cell.length_c   1.000
_cell.angle_alpha   90.00
_cell.angle_beta   90.00
_cell.angle_gamma   90.00
#
_symmetry.space_group_name_H-M   'P 1'
#
loop_
_entity.id
_entity.type
_entity.pdbx_description
1 polymer ?
#
loop_
_entity_poly.entity_id
_entity_poly.type
_entity_poly.pdbx_seq_one_letter_code
_entity_poly.pdbx_strand_id
1 'polypeptide(L)'
;ISRQKRTHKIILPCFIGGRSVSRAKSIVNKDGCYFDFPNDAIRILDAMTRSSRDERIVIGKPVLRKIPVGTKIQLPYHIVERNLHSVSIPIIKSNFIAPRQSTPKGLRFPLAAKAVVRSVVHKRSSGAVILDIASRGQLNDTLRRFSHMFARKLEGVYVQPMAKPGTELILGYVHDALMGDVYIAGIGGSFTEDVHDIGFYVGKPDLRGAKAMLAQLRHTSIITSIDVPFVAHQIVRLSRLIHRHPEIIELDLNPFIAYRRGGIAVDARIVTMQT
;
A
#
# COMPACT_ATOMS: atom_id res chain seq x y z
N ILE A 1 20.12 -34.40 5.83
CA ILE A 1 19.05 -35.15 6.54
C ILE A 1 17.83 -34.24 6.60
N SER A 2 16.91 -34.40 5.64
CA SER A 2 15.63 -33.69 5.61
C SER A 2 14.63 -34.48 6.45
N ARG A 3 14.12 -33.86 7.51
CA ARG A 3 12.85 -34.23 8.13
C ARG A 3 12.09 -32.93 8.34
N GLN A 4 11.22 -32.57 7.40
CA GLN A 4 10.17 -31.57 7.63
C GLN A 4 9.25 -32.12 8.72
N LYS A 5 9.61 -31.91 10.00
CA LYS A 5 8.65 -32.02 11.09
C LYS A 5 7.79 -30.76 11.03
N ARG A 6 6.52 -30.91 10.64
CA ARG A 6 5.54 -29.85 10.83
C ARG A 6 5.44 -29.57 12.33
N THR A 7 5.68 -28.32 12.72
CA THR A 7 5.66 -27.85 14.10
C THR A 7 4.66 -26.72 14.20
N HIS A 8 3.87 -26.69 15.27
CA HIS A 8 2.96 -25.60 15.59
C HIS A 8 3.66 -24.41 16.28
N LYS A 9 4.97 -24.54 16.54
CA LYS A 9 5.78 -23.47 17.10
C LYS A 9 6.15 -22.48 16.00
N ILE A 10 5.98 -21.19 16.27
CA ILE A 10 6.50 -20.11 15.43
C ILE A 10 8.04 -20.21 15.45
N ILE A 11 8.65 -20.37 14.28
CA ILE A 11 10.11 -20.37 14.10
C ILE A 11 10.45 -19.17 13.23
N LEU A 12 11.24 -18.24 13.77
CA LEU A 12 11.79 -17.10 13.03
C LEU A 12 13.30 -17.33 12.81
N PRO A 13 13.70 -17.95 11.69
CA PRO A 13 15.10 -18.26 11.43
C PRO A 13 15.88 -16.98 11.13
N CYS A 14 17.05 -16.82 11.77
CA CYS A 14 17.98 -15.73 11.49
C CYS A 14 19.28 -16.30 10.88
N PHE A 15 19.64 -15.81 9.70
CA PHE A 15 20.81 -16.28 8.95
C PHE A 15 21.87 -15.19 8.83
N ILE A 16 22.85 -15.24 9.74
CA ILE A 16 23.99 -14.31 9.78
C ILE A 16 25.19 -14.96 9.08
N GLY A 17 25.78 -14.28 8.10
CA GLY A 17 26.94 -14.81 7.36
C GLY A 17 27.07 -14.32 5.91
N GLY A 18 26.21 -13.41 5.45
CA GLY A 18 26.28 -12.89 4.08
C GLY A 18 26.13 -14.01 3.04
N ARG A 19 27.14 -14.20 2.18
CA ARG A 19 27.10 -15.20 1.10
C ARG A 19 27.17 -16.65 1.60
N SER A 20 27.77 -16.91 2.77
CA SER A 20 27.92 -18.28 3.29
C SER A 20 26.59 -18.94 3.63
N VAL A 21 25.55 -18.13 3.89
CA VAL A 21 24.21 -18.59 4.25
C VAL A 21 23.21 -18.52 3.09
N SER A 22 23.61 -18.08 1.89
CA SER A 22 22.69 -17.92 0.73
C SER A 22 21.95 -19.20 0.36
N ARG A 23 22.62 -20.37 0.48
CA ARG A 23 21.99 -21.67 0.21
C ARG A 23 20.91 -22.00 1.26
N ALA A 24 21.15 -21.72 2.53
CA ALA A 24 20.17 -21.92 3.60
C ALA A 24 18.98 -20.97 3.46
N LYS A 25 19.23 -19.70 3.13
CA LYS A 25 18.21 -18.71 2.80
C LYS A 25 17.32 -19.16 1.66
N SER A 26 17.90 -19.68 0.57
CA SER A 26 17.13 -20.21 -0.56
C SER A 26 16.27 -21.42 -0.22
N ILE A 27 16.66 -22.23 0.78
CA ILE A 27 15.86 -23.37 1.24
C ILE A 27 14.65 -22.88 2.06
N VAL A 28 14.85 -21.91 2.95
CA VAL A 28 13.77 -21.35 3.78
C VAL A 28 12.81 -20.49 2.97
N ASN A 29 13.29 -19.67 2.04
CA ASN A 29 12.47 -18.73 1.26
C ASN A 29 11.41 -19.43 0.37
N LYS A 30 11.53 -20.73 0.14
CA LYS A 30 10.49 -21.51 -0.57
C LYS A 30 9.21 -21.68 0.28
N ASP A 31 9.33 -21.73 1.60
CA ASP A 31 8.25 -22.13 2.51
C ASP A 31 8.12 -21.24 3.77
N GLY A 32 8.95 -20.21 3.96
CA GLY A 32 8.87 -19.32 5.12
C GLY A 32 9.77 -18.07 5.08
N CYS A 33 9.63 -17.21 6.10
CA CYS A 33 10.41 -15.97 6.27
C CYS A 33 11.74 -16.23 6.99
N TYR A 34 12.75 -15.38 6.75
CA TYR A 34 13.99 -15.35 7.54
C TYR A 34 14.47 -13.91 7.76
N PHE A 35 15.32 -13.72 8.76
CA PHE A 35 15.90 -12.42 9.10
C PHE A 35 17.41 -12.43 8.91
N ASP A 36 17.94 -11.32 8.39
CA ASP A 36 19.38 -11.12 8.27
C ASP A 36 20.02 -10.70 9.60
N PHE A 37 19.22 -10.10 10.49
CA PHE A 37 19.65 -9.62 11.80
C PHE A 37 18.72 -10.12 12.92
N PRO A 38 19.27 -10.59 14.06
CA PRO A 38 18.47 -11.07 15.19
C PRO A 38 17.49 -10.02 15.73
N ASN A 39 17.87 -8.74 15.67
CA ASN A 39 17.04 -7.65 16.16
C ASN A 39 15.69 -7.57 15.42
N ASP A 40 15.66 -7.87 14.12
CA ASP A 40 14.43 -7.85 13.34
C ASP A 40 13.52 -9.02 13.72
N ALA A 41 14.09 -10.21 13.93
CA ALA A 41 13.35 -11.38 14.43
C ALA A 41 12.77 -11.12 15.83
N ILE A 42 13.55 -10.51 16.73
CA ILE A 42 13.11 -10.15 18.09
C ILE A 42 11.99 -9.11 18.03
N ARG A 43 12.10 -8.10 17.17
CA ARG A 43 11.03 -7.10 16.97
C ARG A 43 9.72 -7.74 16.52
N ILE A 44 9.78 -8.76 15.67
CA ILE A 44 8.60 -9.51 15.21
C ILE A 44 8.01 -10.32 16.38
N LEU A 45 8.83 -11.06 17.14
CA LEU A 45 8.34 -11.81 18.30
C LEU A 45 7.69 -10.90 19.35
N ASP A 46 8.33 -9.79 19.69
CA ASP A 46 7.79 -8.79 20.60
C ASP A 46 6.47 -8.22 20.06
N ALA A 47 6.42 -7.84 18.78
CA ALA A 47 5.18 -7.40 18.13
C ALA A 47 4.06 -8.45 18.22
N MET A 48 4.36 -9.73 18.01
CA MET A 48 3.40 -10.84 18.09
C MET A 48 2.85 -11.07 19.51
N THR A 49 3.54 -10.63 20.55
CA THR A 49 3.09 -10.79 21.96
C THR A 49 2.25 -9.63 22.49
N ARG A 50 2.16 -8.52 21.75
CA ARG A 50 1.44 -7.33 22.19
C ARG A 50 -0.07 -7.51 21.95
N SER A 51 -0.86 -7.27 22.99
CA SER A 51 -2.31 -7.19 22.90
C SER A 51 -2.74 -5.74 22.65
N SER A 52 -3.55 -5.51 21.62
CA SER A 52 -4.07 -4.21 21.23
C SER A 52 -5.40 -3.90 21.93
N ARG A 53 -5.63 -2.63 22.31
CA ARG A 53 -6.96 -2.18 22.76
C ARG A 53 -7.73 -1.55 21.61
N ASP A 54 -9.01 -1.87 21.49
CA ASP A 54 -9.88 -1.26 20.49
C ASP A 54 -10.22 0.19 20.88
N GLU A 55 -9.65 1.15 20.17
CA GLU A 55 -10.21 2.51 20.14
C GLU A 55 -11.56 2.51 19.40
N ARG A 56 -12.47 3.46 19.70
CA ARG A 56 -13.74 3.61 18.97
C ARG A 56 -13.62 4.71 17.91
N ILE A 57 -13.81 4.34 16.65
CA ILE A 57 -13.82 5.17 15.43
C ILE A 57 -14.89 4.51 14.57
N VAL A 58 -15.88 5.30 14.16
CA VAL A 58 -16.98 4.86 13.31
C VAL A 58 -16.46 4.68 11.89
N ILE A 59 -16.79 3.55 11.28
CA ILE A 59 -16.39 3.19 9.92
C ILE A 59 -17.66 2.81 9.15
N GLY A 60 -17.79 3.31 7.93
CA GLY A 60 -18.88 2.95 7.02
C GLY A 60 -18.78 1.51 6.52
N LYS A 61 -19.80 1.06 5.79
CA LYS A 61 -19.79 -0.26 5.15
C LYS A 61 -19.00 -0.18 3.83
N PRO A 62 -17.91 -0.93 3.66
CA PRO A 62 -17.20 -0.99 2.39
C PRO A 62 -18.00 -1.79 1.36
N VAL A 63 -17.69 -1.56 0.10
CA VAL A 63 -18.32 -2.17 -1.07
C VAL A 63 -17.35 -3.19 -1.66
N LEU A 64 -17.26 -4.36 -1.04
CA LEU A 64 -16.46 -5.46 -1.56
C LEU A 64 -17.29 -6.33 -2.51
N ARG A 65 -16.64 -6.88 -3.54
CA ARG A 65 -17.27 -7.82 -4.47
C ARG A 65 -17.19 -9.23 -3.89
N LYS A 66 -18.21 -10.06 -4.18
CA LYS A 66 -18.10 -11.50 -3.99
C LYS A 66 -17.01 -12.02 -4.94
N ILE A 67 -16.05 -12.78 -4.40
CA ILE A 67 -14.86 -13.27 -5.11
C ILE A 67 -14.87 -14.79 -4.98
N PRO A 68 -14.56 -15.58 -6.01
CA PRO A 68 -14.41 -17.02 -5.87
C PRO A 68 -13.34 -17.41 -4.85
N VAL A 69 -13.60 -18.46 -4.06
CA VAL A 69 -12.67 -19.01 -3.06
C VAL A 69 -11.28 -19.25 -3.67
N GLY A 70 -10.24 -18.85 -2.95
CA GLY A 70 -8.83 -19.10 -3.30
C GLY A 70 -8.24 -18.20 -4.40
N THR A 71 -9.00 -17.28 -4.99
CA THR A 71 -8.48 -16.39 -6.05
C THR A 71 -8.08 -15.02 -5.49
N LYS A 72 -6.81 -14.63 -5.67
CA LYS A 72 -6.35 -13.25 -5.42
C LYS A 72 -6.89 -12.32 -6.51
N ILE A 73 -7.69 -11.34 -6.11
CA ILE A 73 -8.25 -10.32 -7.02
C ILE A 73 -7.85 -8.94 -6.53
N GLN A 74 -7.21 -8.16 -7.40
CA GLN A 74 -7.07 -6.73 -7.20
C GLN A 74 -8.38 -6.03 -7.51
N LEU A 75 -8.88 -5.24 -6.57
CA LEU A 75 -10.13 -4.52 -6.75
C LEU A 75 -9.99 -3.41 -7.82
N PRO A 76 -11.04 -3.17 -8.62
CA PRO A 76 -11.08 -2.01 -9.50
C PRO A 76 -10.89 -0.70 -8.70
N TYR A 77 -10.16 0.26 -9.26
CA TYR A 77 -9.75 1.46 -8.54
C TYR A 77 -10.92 2.29 -7.96
N HIS A 78 -12.03 2.43 -8.70
CA HIS A 78 -13.23 3.11 -8.18
C HIS A 78 -13.85 2.44 -6.94
N ILE A 79 -13.69 1.11 -6.81
CA ILE A 79 -14.10 0.37 -5.61
C ILE A 79 -13.13 0.66 -4.46
N VAL A 80 -11.83 0.72 -4.75
CA VAL A 80 -10.80 1.12 -3.78
C VAL A 80 -11.09 2.51 -3.21
N GLU A 81 -11.33 3.51 -4.07
CA GLU A 81 -11.69 4.87 -3.64
C GLU A 81 -12.91 4.88 -2.73
N ARG A 82 -13.98 4.15 -3.10
CA ARG A 82 -15.20 4.07 -2.30
C ARG A 82 -14.97 3.43 -0.93
N ASN A 83 -14.15 2.39 -0.86
CA ASN A 83 -13.80 1.72 0.40
C ASN A 83 -13.01 2.66 1.32
N LEU A 84 -11.99 3.35 0.79
CA LEU A 84 -11.21 4.32 1.56
C LEU A 84 -12.07 5.49 2.05
N HIS A 85 -12.96 6.02 1.20
CA HIS A 85 -13.93 7.03 1.60
C HIS A 85 -14.87 6.55 2.71
N SER A 86 -15.35 5.30 2.65
CA SER A 86 -16.25 4.74 3.67
C SER A 86 -15.60 4.69 5.05
N VAL A 87 -14.27 4.61 5.12
CA VAL A 87 -13.50 4.55 6.36
C VAL A 87 -12.84 5.89 6.72
N SER A 88 -13.19 6.96 6.02
CA SER A 88 -12.65 8.32 6.21
C SER A 88 -11.14 8.43 6.01
N ILE A 89 -10.57 7.60 5.13
CA ILE A 89 -9.21 7.77 4.62
C ILE A 89 -9.27 8.74 3.43
N PRO A 90 -8.59 9.89 3.48
CA PRO A 90 -8.60 10.84 2.37
C PRO A 90 -7.88 10.25 1.16
N ILE A 91 -8.55 10.25 0.02
CA ILE A 91 -8.00 9.87 -1.27
C ILE A 91 -8.32 10.94 -2.29
N ILE A 92 -7.38 11.20 -3.20
CA ILE A 92 -7.59 12.17 -4.26
C ILE A 92 -8.63 11.64 -5.25
N LYS A 93 -9.66 12.44 -5.49
CA LYS A 93 -10.74 12.05 -6.40
C LYS A 93 -10.21 11.96 -7.83
N SER A 94 -10.40 10.82 -8.45
CA SER A 94 -10.11 10.61 -9.87
C SER A 94 -11.36 10.71 -10.74
N ASN A 95 -11.16 11.02 -12.02
CA ASN A 95 -12.16 10.87 -13.07
C ASN A 95 -11.68 9.79 -14.03
N PHE A 96 -12.55 8.83 -14.36
CA PHE A 96 -12.24 7.82 -15.36
C PHE A 96 -12.64 8.31 -16.75
N ILE A 97 -11.72 8.23 -17.70
CA ILE A 97 -11.94 8.52 -19.11
C ILE A 97 -11.80 7.21 -19.87
N ALA A 98 -12.91 6.71 -20.43
CA ALA A 98 -12.91 5.52 -21.26
C ALA A 98 -12.18 5.79 -22.61
N PRO A 99 -11.66 4.74 -23.29
CA PRO A 99 -11.09 4.89 -24.61
C PRO A 99 -12.09 5.58 -25.56
N ARG A 100 -11.62 6.57 -26.32
CA ARG A 100 -12.42 7.39 -27.26
C ARG A 100 -13.47 8.31 -26.61
N GLN A 101 -13.54 8.38 -25.28
CA GLN A 101 -14.37 9.37 -24.60
C GLN A 101 -13.69 10.75 -24.61
N SER A 102 -14.50 11.81 -24.69
CA SER A 102 -14.00 13.18 -24.60
C SER A 102 -13.58 13.54 -23.17
N THR A 103 -12.57 14.41 -23.06
CA THR A 103 -12.06 14.92 -21.78
C THR A 103 -13.14 15.72 -21.03
N PRO A 104 -13.47 15.37 -19.77
CA PRO A 104 -14.48 16.07 -18.98
C PRO A 104 -14.25 17.58 -18.87
N LYS A 105 -15.31 18.37 -18.72
CA LYS A 105 -15.23 19.81 -18.40
C LYS A 105 -14.87 20.01 -16.92
N GLY A 106 -14.32 21.17 -16.56
CA GLY A 106 -14.06 21.55 -15.16
C GLY A 106 -12.87 20.87 -14.47
N LEU A 107 -11.97 20.22 -15.22
CA LEU A 107 -10.74 19.66 -14.64
C LEU A 107 -9.81 20.76 -14.13
N ARG A 108 -9.21 20.54 -12.96
CA ARG A 108 -8.26 21.47 -12.32
C ARG A 108 -6.84 20.97 -12.55
N PHE A 109 -6.04 21.78 -13.26
CA PHE A 109 -4.65 21.49 -13.59
C PHE A 109 -3.68 22.00 -12.50
N PRO A 110 -2.46 21.44 -12.37
CA PRO A 110 -1.95 20.32 -13.16
C PRO A 110 -2.59 18.98 -12.78
N LEU A 111 -2.61 18.04 -13.73
CA LEU A 111 -3.20 16.71 -13.58
C LEU A 111 -2.13 15.61 -13.64
N ALA A 112 -2.42 14.50 -12.99
CA ALA A 112 -1.81 13.20 -13.26
C ALA A 112 -2.77 12.35 -14.10
N ALA A 113 -2.25 11.63 -15.09
CA ALA A 113 -2.97 10.64 -15.87
C ALA A 113 -2.36 9.25 -15.66
N LYS A 114 -3.19 8.27 -15.30
CA LYS A 114 -2.79 6.89 -15.03
C LYS A 114 -3.58 5.94 -15.92
N ALA A 115 -2.90 5.27 -16.84
CA ALA A 115 -3.52 4.30 -17.73
C ALA A 115 -3.94 3.03 -16.96
N VAL A 116 -5.13 2.53 -17.26
CA VAL A 116 -5.63 1.23 -16.84
C VAL A 116 -5.39 0.27 -17.99
N VAL A 117 -4.45 -0.66 -17.81
CA VAL A 117 -4.02 -1.57 -18.87
C VAL A 117 -4.30 -2.99 -18.41
N ARG A 118 -5.00 -3.76 -19.25
CA ARG A 118 -5.20 -5.18 -19.03
C ARG A 118 -3.84 -5.84 -18.88
N SER A 119 -3.60 -6.53 -17.77
CA SER A 119 -2.38 -7.32 -17.46
C SER A 119 -1.05 -6.58 -17.17
N VAL A 120 -1.05 -5.34 -16.65
CA VAL A 120 0.20 -4.70 -16.16
C VAL A 120 0.18 -4.55 -14.63
N VAL A 121 1.14 -5.21 -13.97
CA VAL A 121 1.30 -5.21 -12.50
C VAL A 121 2.13 -4.02 -11.98
N HIS A 122 2.92 -3.35 -12.83
CA HIS A 122 3.74 -2.18 -12.44
C HIS A 122 3.60 -1.00 -13.41
N LYS A 123 2.78 0.00 -13.03
CA LYS A 123 2.36 1.14 -13.88
C LYS A 123 3.46 2.18 -14.11
N ARG A 124 4.36 2.41 -13.14
CA ARG A 124 5.41 3.44 -13.26
C ARG A 124 6.50 3.03 -14.26
N SER A 125 6.91 1.77 -14.25
CA SER A 125 7.96 1.22 -15.12
C SER A 125 7.54 1.08 -16.58
N SER A 126 6.23 1.05 -16.86
CA SER A 126 5.69 0.89 -18.21
C SER A 126 5.33 2.20 -18.91
N GLY A 127 5.64 3.36 -18.32
CA GLY A 127 5.19 4.65 -18.82
C GLY A 127 3.67 4.84 -18.77
N ALA A 128 2.96 4.08 -17.92
CA ALA A 128 1.50 4.15 -17.76
C ALA A 128 1.06 5.27 -16.82
N VAL A 129 1.98 6.11 -16.35
CA VAL A 129 1.70 7.28 -15.51
C VAL A 129 2.41 8.49 -16.12
N ILE A 130 1.66 9.57 -16.34
CA ILE A 130 2.17 10.88 -16.76
C ILE A 130 1.71 11.89 -15.71
N LEU A 131 2.66 12.63 -15.15
CA LEU A 131 2.44 13.67 -14.16
C LEU A 131 2.53 15.06 -14.81
N ASP A 132 2.19 16.10 -14.04
CA ASP A 132 2.37 17.51 -14.40
C ASP A 132 1.76 17.92 -15.75
N ILE A 133 0.62 17.32 -16.10
CA ILE A 133 -0.15 17.72 -17.28
C ILE A 133 -0.75 19.09 -16.97
N ALA A 134 -0.26 20.14 -17.63
CA ALA A 134 -0.58 21.53 -17.32
C ALA A 134 -1.80 22.06 -18.09
N SER A 135 -2.25 21.37 -19.14
CA SER A 135 -3.35 21.87 -19.98
C SER A 135 -4.21 20.75 -20.59
N ARG A 136 -5.39 21.14 -21.08
CA ARG A 136 -6.30 20.23 -21.81
C ARG A 136 -5.68 19.68 -23.09
N GLY A 137 -4.85 20.47 -23.78
CA GLY A 137 -4.09 20.02 -24.95
C GLY A 137 -3.14 18.88 -24.59
N GLN A 138 -2.28 19.11 -23.59
CA GLN A 138 -1.35 18.09 -23.08
C GLN A 138 -2.06 16.82 -22.58
N LEU A 139 -3.24 16.98 -21.95
CA LEU A 139 -4.05 15.84 -21.55
C LEU A 139 -4.52 15.04 -22.77
N ASN A 140 -5.07 15.69 -23.79
CA ASN A 140 -5.50 15.01 -25.01
C ASN A 140 -4.33 14.30 -25.71
N ASP A 141 -3.14 14.90 -25.70
CA ASP A 141 -1.92 14.30 -26.26
C ASP A 141 -1.51 13.06 -25.48
N THR A 142 -1.60 13.12 -24.15
CA THR A 142 -1.36 12.00 -23.24
C THR A 142 -2.34 10.85 -23.49
N LEU A 143 -3.63 11.15 -23.67
CA LEU A 143 -4.66 10.15 -23.99
C LEU A 143 -4.40 9.46 -25.33
N ARG A 144 -3.96 10.21 -26.36
CA ARG A 144 -3.55 9.64 -27.65
C ARG A 144 -2.31 8.77 -27.50
N ARG A 145 -1.30 9.22 -26.75
CA ARG A 145 -0.09 8.45 -26.45
C ARG A 145 -0.42 7.11 -25.79
N PHE A 146 -1.26 7.10 -24.76
CA PHE A 146 -1.69 5.87 -24.10
C PHE A 146 -2.48 4.95 -25.05
N SER A 147 -3.34 5.53 -25.89
CA SER A 147 -4.11 4.75 -26.89
C SER A 147 -3.20 4.06 -27.89
N HIS A 148 -2.13 4.71 -28.34
CA HIS A 148 -1.13 4.09 -29.21
C HIS A 148 -0.28 3.04 -28.49
N MET A 149 0.21 3.37 -27.30
CA MET A 149 1.13 2.52 -26.53
C MET A 149 0.49 1.21 -26.07
N PHE A 150 -0.76 1.28 -25.59
CA PHE A 150 -1.45 0.13 -25.00
C PHE A 150 -2.50 -0.49 -25.93
N ALA A 151 -2.88 0.21 -27.01
CA ALA A 151 -3.81 -0.27 -28.04
C ALA A 151 -5.07 -0.92 -27.42
N ARG A 152 -5.40 -2.15 -27.85
CA ARG A 152 -6.57 -2.91 -27.37
C ARG A 152 -6.48 -3.35 -25.90
N LYS A 153 -5.35 -3.15 -25.23
CA LYS A 153 -5.17 -3.43 -23.80
C LYS A 153 -5.53 -2.23 -22.92
N LEU A 154 -5.70 -1.03 -23.48
CA LEU A 154 -6.13 0.15 -22.72
C LEU A 154 -7.62 0.03 -22.37
N GLU A 155 -7.91 -0.09 -21.09
CA GLU A 155 -9.29 -0.09 -20.58
C GLU A 155 -9.80 1.33 -20.32
N GLY A 156 -8.89 2.28 -20.11
CA GLY A 156 -9.18 3.70 -19.91
C GLY A 156 -8.06 4.40 -19.15
N VAL A 157 -8.33 5.63 -18.72
CA VAL A 157 -7.34 6.48 -18.04
C VAL A 157 -8.01 7.16 -16.85
N TYR A 158 -7.43 6.98 -15.66
CA TYR A 158 -7.78 7.79 -14.51
C TYR A 158 -7.02 9.12 -14.56
N VAL A 159 -7.75 10.23 -14.49
CA VAL A 159 -7.18 11.58 -14.38
C VAL A 159 -7.54 12.18 -13.03
N GLN A 160 -6.55 12.72 -12.34
CA GLN A 160 -6.72 13.32 -11.01
C GLN A 160 -5.90 14.61 -10.91
N PRO A 161 -6.34 15.61 -10.12
CA PRO A 161 -5.50 16.76 -9.82
C PRO A 161 -4.20 16.31 -9.17
N MET A 162 -3.11 17.04 -9.41
CA MET A 162 -1.88 16.85 -8.64
C MET A 162 -2.14 17.26 -7.19
N ALA A 163 -1.72 16.41 -6.25
CA ALA A 163 -1.68 16.80 -4.86
C ALA A 163 -0.62 17.88 -4.64
N LYS A 164 -0.77 18.68 -3.57
CA LYS A 164 0.30 19.62 -3.18
C LYS A 164 1.56 18.83 -2.83
N PRO A 165 2.76 19.37 -3.08
CA PRO A 165 4.00 18.78 -2.60
C PRO A 165 3.95 18.54 -1.09
N GLY A 166 4.47 17.39 -0.66
CA GLY A 166 4.49 16.96 0.73
C GLY A 166 5.37 15.72 0.87
N THR A 167 5.43 15.18 2.08
CA THR A 167 6.23 13.98 2.36
C THR A 167 5.50 12.76 1.83
N GLU A 168 6.11 12.03 0.89
CA GLU A 168 5.57 10.76 0.41
C GLU A 168 5.80 9.68 1.48
N LEU A 169 4.72 9.04 1.90
CA LEU A 169 4.75 7.85 2.75
C LEU A 169 4.17 6.67 2.00
N ILE A 170 4.56 5.47 2.40
CA ILE A 170 3.93 4.21 2.05
C ILE A 170 3.18 3.76 3.30
N LEU A 171 1.86 3.55 3.20
CA LEU A 171 1.08 2.96 4.29
C LEU A 171 0.43 1.68 3.76
N GLY A 172 0.86 0.55 4.29
CA GLY A 172 0.52 -0.77 3.75
C GLY A 172 0.00 -1.75 4.80
N TYR A 173 -0.64 -2.79 4.30
CA TYR A 173 -1.05 -3.98 5.02
C TYR A 173 -0.86 -5.20 4.12
N VAL A 174 -0.40 -6.29 4.71
CA VAL A 174 -0.36 -7.61 4.08
C VAL A 174 -0.73 -8.67 5.10
N HIS A 175 -1.51 -9.66 4.67
CA HIS A 175 -1.73 -10.89 5.42
C HIS A 175 -0.61 -11.88 5.09
N ASP A 176 0.25 -12.17 6.06
CA ASP A 176 1.33 -13.14 5.95
C ASP A 176 0.94 -14.46 6.66
N ALA A 177 1.25 -15.59 6.03
CA ALA A 177 0.84 -16.91 6.55
C ALA A 177 1.54 -17.30 7.88
N LEU A 178 2.70 -16.72 8.17
CA LEU A 178 3.47 -16.99 9.38
C LEU A 178 3.22 -15.94 10.46
N MET A 179 3.18 -14.67 10.05
CA MET A 179 3.09 -13.53 10.98
C MET A 179 1.65 -13.07 11.22
N GLY A 180 0.70 -13.47 10.38
CA GLY A 180 -0.66 -12.97 10.39
C GLY A 180 -0.75 -11.57 9.78
N ASP A 181 -1.47 -10.67 10.44
CA ASP A 181 -1.70 -9.32 9.96
C ASP A 181 -0.46 -8.43 10.16
N VAL A 182 0.15 -7.97 9.06
CA VAL A 182 1.33 -7.10 9.10
C VAL A 182 1.01 -5.75 8.49
N TYR A 183 1.20 -4.68 9.27
CA TYR A 183 1.07 -3.29 8.86
C TYR A 183 2.45 -2.69 8.63
N ILE A 184 2.56 -1.85 7.61
CA ILE A 184 3.82 -1.23 7.20
C ILE A 184 3.59 0.27 7.08
N ALA A 185 4.52 1.06 7.62
CA ALA A 185 4.70 2.45 7.26
C ALA A 185 6.14 2.64 6.79
N GLY A 186 6.32 3.31 5.66
CA GLY A 186 7.64 3.61 5.11
C GLY A 186 7.66 4.97 4.45
N ILE A 187 8.84 5.40 4.02
CA ILE A 187 9.00 6.62 3.23
C ILE A 187 8.92 6.26 1.75
N GLY A 188 8.12 7.03 1.00
CA GLY A 188 7.91 6.88 -0.43
C GLY A 188 8.70 7.88 -1.28
N GLY A 189 8.51 7.81 -2.60
CA GLY A 189 9.10 8.76 -3.56
C GLY A 189 10.49 8.39 -4.07
N SER A 190 11.21 9.36 -4.63
CA SER A 190 12.58 9.20 -5.16
C SER A 190 13.62 8.89 -4.08
N PHE A 191 13.25 8.94 -2.80
CA PHE A 191 14.10 8.53 -1.68
C PHE A 191 14.09 7.01 -1.43
N THR A 192 13.42 6.24 -2.30
CA THR A 192 13.34 4.76 -2.22
C THR A 192 14.62 4.03 -2.63
N GLU A 193 15.73 4.75 -2.88
CA GLU A 193 17.05 4.15 -3.02
C GLU A 193 17.49 3.44 -1.73
N ASP A 194 16.92 3.84 -0.58
CA ASP A 194 17.05 3.14 0.69
C ASP A 194 15.77 2.33 1.00
N VAL A 195 15.74 1.07 0.56
CA VAL A 195 14.68 0.06 0.81
C VAL A 195 14.51 -0.30 2.31
N HIS A 196 15.06 0.51 3.22
CA HIS A 196 15.35 0.11 4.60
C HIS A 196 14.77 1.03 5.69
N ASP A 197 14.10 2.14 5.32
CA ASP A 197 13.38 2.95 6.30
C ASP A 197 11.89 2.64 6.37
N ILE A 198 11.59 1.53 7.05
CA ILE A 198 10.24 1.05 7.30
C ILE A 198 10.04 0.82 8.79
N GLY A 199 8.86 1.19 9.29
CA GLY A 199 8.29 0.69 10.52
C GLY A 199 7.23 -0.35 10.21
N PHE A 200 7.12 -1.36 11.07
CA PHE A 200 6.06 -2.36 10.95
C PHE A 200 5.37 -2.62 12.28
N TYR A 201 4.18 -3.22 12.20
CA TYR A 201 3.39 -3.67 13.33
C TYR A 201 2.68 -4.97 12.98
N VAL A 202 2.81 -5.99 13.84
CA VAL A 202 2.13 -7.29 13.68
C VAL A 202 0.91 -7.33 14.60
N GLY A 203 -0.22 -7.83 14.10
CA GLY A 203 -1.51 -7.81 14.79
C GLY A 203 -2.27 -6.51 14.51
N LYS A 204 -3.18 -6.11 15.41
CA LYS A 204 -4.08 -4.96 15.16
C LYS A 204 -3.52 -3.68 15.79
N PRO A 205 -2.99 -2.71 15.03
CA PRO A 205 -2.47 -1.48 15.65
C PRO A 205 -3.60 -0.63 16.23
N ASP A 206 -3.45 -0.26 17.51
CA ASP A 206 -4.13 0.89 18.10
C ASP A 206 -3.32 2.18 17.84
N LEU A 207 -3.78 3.34 18.32
CA LEU A 207 -3.09 4.60 18.07
C LEU A 207 -1.66 4.61 18.63
N ARG A 208 -1.42 3.94 19.76
CA ARG A 208 -0.08 3.83 20.35
C ARG A 208 0.81 2.96 19.46
N GLY A 209 0.32 1.82 19.00
CA GLY A 209 1.00 0.93 18.06
C GLY A 209 1.33 1.62 16.75
N ALA A 210 0.37 2.36 16.18
CA ALA A 210 0.57 3.12 14.95
C ALA A 210 1.62 4.24 15.12
N LYS A 211 1.60 4.97 16.24
CA LYS A 211 2.64 5.97 16.55
C LYS A 211 4.02 5.33 16.76
N ALA A 212 4.07 4.18 17.44
CA ALA A 212 5.30 3.43 17.62
C ALA A 212 5.85 2.92 16.28
N MET A 213 4.97 2.53 15.35
CA MET A 213 5.35 2.15 13.99
C MET A 213 5.99 3.32 13.24
N LEU A 214 5.38 4.51 13.29
CA LEU A 214 5.95 5.72 12.67
C LEU A 214 7.27 6.16 13.34
N ALA A 215 7.43 5.95 14.64
CA ALA A 215 8.66 6.27 15.37
C ALA A 215 9.84 5.33 15.04
N GLN A 216 9.61 4.20 14.36
CA GLN A 216 10.68 3.34 13.86
C GLN A 216 11.39 3.93 12.64
N LEU A 217 10.77 4.93 11.98
CA LEU A 217 11.36 5.59 10.83
C LEU A 217 12.61 6.38 11.27
N ARG A 218 13.76 6.06 10.65
CA ARG A 218 15.09 6.59 10.94
C ARG A 218 15.23 8.04 10.51
N HIS A 219 14.49 8.48 9.49
CA HIS A 219 14.53 9.86 9.03
C HIS A 219 13.67 10.77 9.92
N THR A 220 14.25 11.22 11.04
CA THR A 220 13.60 12.11 12.02
C THR A 220 13.14 13.45 11.43
N SER A 221 13.83 13.96 10.40
CA SER A 221 13.43 15.16 9.65
C SER A 221 12.10 15.01 8.89
N ILE A 222 11.74 13.78 8.53
CA ILE A 222 10.45 13.47 7.90
C ILE A 222 9.35 13.45 8.96
N ILE A 223 9.60 12.84 10.12
CA ILE A 223 8.63 12.79 11.22
C ILE A 223 8.22 14.20 11.67
N THR A 224 9.16 15.16 11.70
CA THR A 224 8.86 16.55 12.08
C THR A 224 8.11 17.35 11.00
N SER A 225 8.11 16.87 9.76
CA SER A 225 7.43 17.50 8.62
C SER A 225 5.96 17.09 8.45
N ILE A 226 5.52 16.06 9.18
CA ILE A 226 4.20 15.44 9.01
C ILE A 226 3.34 15.55 10.28
N ASP A 227 2.02 15.49 10.09
CA ASP A 227 1.05 15.33 11.16
C ASP A 227 1.00 13.87 11.65
N VAL A 228 1.93 13.50 12.54
CA VAL A 228 2.06 12.14 13.07
C VAL A 228 0.74 11.60 13.67
N PRO A 229 0.00 12.35 14.53
CA PRO A 229 -1.31 11.89 15.02
C PRO A 229 -2.29 11.57 13.88
N PHE A 230 -2.36 12.42 12.86
CA PHE A 230 -3.25 12.19 11.74
C PHE A 230 -2.89 10.93 10.95
N VAL A 231 -1.60 10.73 10.64
CA VAL A 231 -1.12 9.53 9.91
C VAL A 231 -1.37 8.27 10.74
N ALA A 232 -1.11 8.31 12.04
CA ALA A 232 -1.39 7.21 12.95
C ALA A 232 -2.89 6.84 12.97
N HIS A 233 -3.79 7.83 12.93
CA HIS A 233 -5.22 7.56 12.77
C HIS A 233 -5.58 6.91 11.43
N GLN A 234 -4.86 7.21 10.33
CA GLN A 234 -5.09 6.51 9.06
C GLN A 234 -4.70 5.04 9.14
N ILE A 235 -3.58 4.71 9.79
CA ILE A 235 -3.16 3.33 10.05
C ILE A 235 -4.23 2.57 10.87
N VAL A 236 -4.77 3.20 11.92
CA VAL A 236 -5.85 2.59 12.73
C VAL A 236 -7.14 2.39 11.91
N ARG A 237 -7.48 3.33 11.02
CA ARG A 237 -8.62 3.18 10.10
C ARG A 237 -8.43 2.03 9.11
N LEU A 238 -7.22 1.88 8.56
CA LEU A 238 -6.84 0.72 7.75
C LEU A 238 -7.03 -0.56 8.53
N SER A 239 -6.46 -0.65 9.73
CA SER A 239 -6.56 -1.84 10.59
C SER A 239 -7.98 -2.31 10.82
N ARG A 240 -8.91 -1.38 11.01
CA ARG A 240 -10.32 -1.72 11.22
C ARG A 240 -11.09 -2.01 9.94
N LEU A 241 -10.67 -1.47 8.81
CA LEU A 241 -11.18 -1.90 7.50
C LEU A 241 -10.83 -3.37 7.30
N ILE A 242 -9.55 -3.73 7.51
CA ILE A 242 -9.06 -5.11 7.43
C ILE A 242 -9.80 -6.01 8.42
N HIS A 243 -9.94 -5.61 9.68
CA HIS A 243 -10.57 -6.47 10.68
C HIS A 243 -12.04 -6.77 10.38
N ARG A 244 -12.77 -5.82 9.77
CA ARG A 244 -14.15 -6.05 9.33
C ARG A 244 -14.23 -6.87 8.04
N HIS A 245 -13.14 -6.93 7.28
CA HIS A 245 -13.06 -7.54 5.95
C HIS A 245 -11.82 -8.40 5.83
N PRO A 246 -11.81 -9.57 6.51
CA PRO A 246 -10.66 -10.49 6.48
C PRO A 246 -10.37 -11.04 5.08
N GLU A 247 -11.27 -10.88 4.12
CA GLU A 247 -11.01 -11.17 2.71
C GLU A 247 -9.98 -10.22 2.09
N ILE A 248 -9.66 -9.07 2.70
CA ILE A 248 -8.57 -8.20 2.25
C ILE A 248 -7.25 -8.81 2.70
N ILE A 249 -6.37 -9.13 1.76
CA ILE A 249 -5.06 -9.74 2.03
C ILE A 249 -3.89 -8.81 1.73
N GLU A 250 -4.12 -7.73 0.99
CA GLU A 250 -3.13 -6.69 0.71
C GLU A 250 -3.89 -5.36 0.60
N LEU A 251 -3.35 -4.31 1.22
CA LEU A 251 -3.77 -2.94 0.98
C LEU A 251 -2.52 -2.07 0.95
N ASP A 252 -2.39 -1.25 -0.08
CA ASP A 252 -1.25 -0.36 -0.23
C ASP A 252 -1.73 1.07 -0.57
N LEU A 253 -1.28 2.05 0.20
CA LEU A 253 -1.42 3.49 -0.08
C LEU A 253 -0.04 4.02 -0.46
N ASN A 254 0.26 4.02 -1.75
CA ASN A 254 1.60 4.30 -2.25
C ASN A 254 1.59 5.21 -3.50
N PRO A 255 1.79 6.54 -3.36
CA PRO A 255 2.10 7.23 -2.12
C PRO A 255 0.86 7.74 -1.37
N PHE A 256 1.00 7.82 -0.05
CA PHE A 256 0.23 8.69 0.83
C PHE A 256 1.03 9.98 1.07
N ILE A 257 0.54 11.11 0.57
CA ILE A 257 1.20 12.40 0.74
C ILE A 257 0.81 12.99 2.08
N ALA A 258 1.76 13.03 3.02
CA ALA A 258 1.58 13.62 4.33
C ALA A 258 2.02 15.09 4.34
N TYR A 259 1.26 15.90 5.07
CA TYR A 259 1.53 17.33 5.28
C TYR A 259 1.73 17.61 6.76
N ARG A 260 2.19 18.83 7.08
CA ARG A 260 2.25 19.32 8.47
C ARG A 260 0.88 19.32 9.17
N ARG A 261 -0.20 19.30 8.38
CA ARG A 261 -1.60 19.15 8.85
C ARG A 261 -2.35 18.27 7.87
N GLY A 262 -2.72 17.07 8.28
CA GLY A 262 -3.42 16.11 7.43
C GLY A 262 -2.53 15.41 6.38
N GLY A 263 -3.18 14.83 5.38
CA GLY A 263 -2.54 14.07 4.32
C GLY A 263 -3.58 13.45 3.38
N ILE A 264 -3.13 12.90 2.26
CA ILE A 264 -4.00 12.37 1.21
C ILE A 264 -3.33 11.22 0.45
N ALA A 265 -4.04 10.11 0.28
CA ALA A 265 -3.64 9.04 -0.63
C ALA A 265 -3.77 9.54 -2.08
N VAL A 266 -2.71 9.40 -2.87
CA VAL A 266 -2.76 9.74 -4.30
C VAL A 266 -2.72 8.54 -5.20
N ASP A 267 -2.40 7.36 -4.66
CA ASP A 267 -2.64 6.06 -5.29
C ASP A 267 -3.01 5.05 -4.19
N ALA A 268 -3.79 4.05 -4.57
CA ALA A 268 -4.20 3.01 -3.65
C ALA A 268 -4.45 1.69 -4.40
N ARG A 269 -4.20 0.59 -3.70
CA ARG A 269 -4.44 -0.77 -4.17
C ARG A 269 -5.03 -1.58 -3.02
N ILE A 270 -6.03 -2.41 -3.34
CA ILE A 270 -6.57 -3.42 -2.44
C ILE A 270 -6.60 -4.74 -3.19
N VAL A 271 -6.04 -5.78 -2.61
CA VAL A 271 -6.14 -7.16 -3.08
C VAL A 271 -6.92 -7.97 -2.06
N THR A 272 -7.84 -8.74 -2.57
CA THR A 272 -8.75 -9.57 -1.80
C THR A 272 -8.61 -11.04 -2.20
N MET A 273 -8.89 -11.95 -1.28
CA MET A 273 -8.93 -13.39 -1.50
C MET A 273 -10.01 -13.97 -0.60
N GLN A 274 -10.99 -14.67 -1.19
CA GLN A 274 -12.01 -15.36 -0.40
C GLN A 274 -11.39 -16.64 0.18
N THR A 275 -11.49 -16.82 1.48
CA THR A 275 -11.10 -18.05 2.20
C THR A 275 -12.18 -19.11 2.10
#